data_AF-A0AAX3KSK1-F1
#
_entry.id   AF-A0AAX3KSK1-F1
#
_cell.length_a   1.000
_cell.length_b   1.000
_cell.length_c   1.000
_cell.angle_alpha   90.00
_cell.angle_beta   90.00
_cell.angle_gamma   90.00
#
_symmetry.space_group_name_H-M   'P 1'
#
loop_
_entity.id
_entity.type
_entity.pdbx_description
1 polymer ?
#
loop_
_entity_poly.entity_id
_entity_poly.type
_entity_poly.pdbx_seq_one_letter_code
_entity_poly.pdbx_strand_id
1 'polypeptide(L)' 'MPHEFQELFDFIDQLLAWSDFYLKSALLLCGLGMVAGAITWKRWWGKALAFGCAGLGALAAVSLDLLRRL' A
#
# COMPACT_ATOMS: atom_id res chain seq x y z
N MET A 1 15.16 -32.29 12.11
CA MET A 1 14.46 -31.16 12.76
C MET A 1 13.73 -30.33 11.70
N PRO A 2 12.57 -30.76 11.14
CA PRO A 2 12.02 -30.06 9.98
C PRO A 2 10.64 -29.40 10.17
N HIS A 3 9.74 -29.92 11.01
CA HIS A 3 8.32 -29.51 10.94
C HIS A 3 8.03 -28.12 11.54
N GLU A 4 8.63 -27.80 12.69
CA GLU A 4 8.40 -26.50 13.35
C GLU A 4 8.96 -25.31 12.55
N PHE A 5 10.07 -25.52 11.83
CA PHE A 5 10.62 -24.48 10.94
C PHE A 5 9.75 -24.29 9.71
N GLN A 6 9.09 -25.35 9.22
CA GLN A 6 8.26 -25.30 8.03
C GLN A 6 6.96 -24.53 8.29
N GLU A 7 6.33 -24.74 9.44
CA GLU A 7 5.17 -23.95 9.87
C GLU A 7 5.52 -22.47 10.04
N LEU A 8 6.72 -22.15 10.54
CA LEU A 8 7.18 -20.76 10.66
C LEU A 8 7.36 -20.10 9.29
N PHE A 9 7.91 -20.81 8.31
CA PHE A 9 8.06 -20.32 6.94
C PHE A 9 6.71 -20.12 6.25
N ASP A 10 5.77 -21.07 6.39
CA ASP A 10 4.42 -20.93 5.86
C ASP A 10 3.70 -19.71 6.48
N PHE A 11 3.90 -19.47 7.78
CA PHE A 11 3.34 -18.30 8.45
C PHE A 11 3.93 -16.99 7.94
N ILE A 12 5.24 -16.96 7.68
CA ILE A 12 5.94 -15.79 7.10
C ILE A 12 5.43 -15.52 5.69
N ASP A 13 5.32 -16.56 4.84
CA ASP A 13 4.80 -16.43 3.48
C ASP A 13 3.36 -15.93 3.46
N GLN A 14 2.53 -16.44 4.37
CA GLN A 14 1.17 -15.94 4.56
C GLN A 14 1.17 -14.47 4.98
N LEU A 15 2.00 -14.08 5.96
CA LEU A 15 2.11 -12.69 6.40
C LEU A 15 2.58 -11.76 5.27
N LEU A 16 3.49 -12.24 4.42
CA LEU A 16 3.99 -11.52 3.24
C LEU A 16 2.87 -11.33 2.21
N ALA A 17 2.09 -12.38 1.93
CA ALA A 17 0.96 -12.31 1.01
C ALA A 17 -0.14 -11.35 1.49
N TRP A 18 -0.44 -11.34 2.80
CA TRP A 18 -1.37 -10.38 3.39
C TRP A 18 -0.83 -8.94 3.31
N SER A 19 0.47 -8.76 3.54
CA SER A 19 1.13 -7.46 3.42
C SER A 19 1.05 -6.91 2.00
N ASP A 20 1.36 -7.72 0.99
CA ASP A 20 1.23 -7.37 -0.43
C ASP A 20 -0.23 -7.01 -0.79
N PHE A 21 -1.21 -7.79 -0.32
CA PHE A 21 -2.63 -7.50 -0.53
C PHE A 21 -3.04 -6.14 0.07
N TYR A 22 -2.68 -5.87 1.33
CA TYR A 22 -3.00 -4.60 1.98
C TYR A 22 -2.31 -3.41 1.31
N LEU A 23 -1.07 -3.57 0.87
CA LEU A 23 -0.33 -2.53 0.17
C LEU A 23 -0.94 -2.17 -1.18
N LYS A 24 -1.37 -3.17 -1.96
CA LYS A 24 -2.12 -2.95 -3.21
C LYS A 24 -3.46 -2.24 -2.95
N SER A 25 -4.17 -2.66 -1.90
CA SER A 25 -5.44 -2.06 -1.49
C SER A 25 -5.27 -0.59 -1.09
N ALA A 26 -4.21 -0.29 -0.32
CA ALA A 26 -3.87 1.07 0.09
C ALA A 26 -3.50 1.96 -1.11
N LEU A 27 -2.77 1.43 -2.10
CA LEU A 27 -2.49 2.13 -3.36
C LEU A 27 -3.77 2.48 -4.13
N LEU A 28 -4.71 1.56 -4.23
CA LEU A 28 -6.01 1.81 -4.88
C LEU A 28 -6.80 2.90 -4.15
N LEU A 29 -6.84 2.86 -2.81
CA LEU A 29 -7.48 3.90 -2.00
C LEU A 29 -6.79 5.27 -2.16
N CYS A 30 -5.46 5.31 -2.23
CA CYS A 30 -4.71 6.54 -2.52
C CYS A 30 -5.05 7.07 -3.92
N GLY A 31 -5.18 6.21 -4.93
CA GLY A 31 -5.63 6.58 -6.27
C GLY A 31 -7.02 7.21 -6.25
N LEU A 32 -7.98 6.61 -5.54
CA LEU A 32 -9.32 7.16 -5.35
C LEU A 32 -9.29 8.51 -4.63
N GLY A 33 -8.46 8.65 -3.59
CA GLY A 33 -8.24 9.91 -2.88
C GLY A 33 -7.67 11.00 -3.79
N MET A 34 -6.69 10.67 -4.63
CA MET A 34 -6.16 11.60 -5.64
C MET A 34 -7.25 12.08 -6.60
N VAL A 35 -8.08 11.18 -7.12
CA VAL A 35 -9.18 11.53 -8.02
C VAL A 35 -10.23 12.39 -7.31
N ALA A 36 -10.63 12.04 -6.09
CA ALA A 36 -11.57 12.82 -5.29
C ALA A 36 -11.03 14.23 -4.96
N GLY A 37 -9.75 14.33 -4.62
CA GLY A 37 -9.05 15.61 -4.41
C GLY A 37 -8.96 16.45 -5.69
N ALA A 38 -8.72 15.81 -6.84
CA ALA A 38 -8.71 16.46 -8.16
C ALA A 38 -10.10 16.98 -8.56
N ILE A 39 -11.18 16.23 -8.29
CA ILE A 39 -12.56 16.70 -8.52
C ILE A 39 -12.87 17.93 -7.66
N THR A 40 -12.38 17.95 -6.42
CA THR A 40 -12.61 19.04 -5.46
C THR A 40 -11.51 20.11 -5.47
N TRP A 41 -10.70 20.20 -6.53
CA TRP A 41 -9.49 21.04 -6.61
C TRP A 41 -9.69 22.53 -6.33
N LYS A 42 -10.89 23.06 -6.59
CA LYS A 42 -11.24 24.45 -6.26
C LYS A 42 -11.21 24.73 -4.75
N ARG A 43 -11.36 23.71 -3.91
CA ARG A 43 -11.29 23.81 -2.46
C ARG A 43 -9.87 23.48 -1.98
N TRP A 44 -9.37 24.27 -1.05
CA TRP A 44 -8.04 24.07 -0.44
C TRP A 44 -7.86 22.65 0.15
N TRP A 45 -8.90 22.08 0.76
CA TRP A 45 -8.87 20.71 1.28
C TRP A 45 -8.76 19.65 0.19
N GLY A 46 -9.31 19.88 -1.01
CA GLY A 46 -9.19 18.96 -2.15
C GLY A 46 -7.74 18.85 -2.64
N LYS A 47 -7.01 19.97 -2.65
CA LYS A 47 -5.57 19.97 -2.97
C LYS A 47 -4.77 19.21 -1.92
N ALA A 48 -5.00 19.50 -0.63
CA ALA A 48 -4.31 18.81 0.46
C ALA A 48 -4.54 17.29 0.42
N LEU A 49 -5.77 16.86 0.11
CA LEU A 49 -6.13 15.45 0.00
C LEU A 49 -5.47 14.80 -1.22
N ALA A 50 -5.45 15.46 -2.39
CA ALA A 50 -4.77 14.94 -3.58
C ALA A 50 -3.25 14.79 -3.37
N PHE A 51 -2.59 15.82 -2.82
CA PHE A 51 -1.15 15.77 -2.56
C PHE A 51 -0.79 14.79 -1.44
N GLY A 52 -1.60 14.72 -0.37
CA GLY A 52 -1.43 13.76 0.71
C GLY A 52 -1.55 12.32 0.21
N CYS A 53 -2.57 12.03 -0.60
CA CYS A 53 -2.74 10.71 -1.21
C CYS A 53 -1.64 10.39 -2.23
N ALA A 54 -1.13 11.38 -2.98
CA ALA A 54 0.00 11.18 -3.88
C ALA A 54 1.29 10.80 -3.12
N GLY A 55 1.58 11.49 -2.01
CA GLY A 55 2.74 11.18 -1.17
C GLY A 55 2.64 9.82 -0.49
N LEU A 56 1.49 9.51 0.11
CA LEU A 56 1.24 8.20 0.72
C LEU A 56 1.23 7.08 -0.32
N GLY A 57 0.68 7.34 -1.51
CA GLY A 57 0.72 6.41 -2.63
C GLY A 57 2.14 6.14 -3.12
N ALA A 58 3.00 7.16 -3.20
CA ALA A 58 4.41 6.98 -3.57
C ALA A 58 5.17 6.13 -2.54
N LEU A 59 4.96 6.38 -1.24
CA LEU A 59 5.55 5.56 -0.17
C LEU A 59 5.05 4.11 -0.23
N ALA A 60 3.75 3.91 -0.44
CA ALA A 60 3.18 2.58 -0.60
C ALA A 60 3.74 1.86 -1.85
N ALA A 61 3.93 2.56 -2.97
CA ALA A 61 4.54 1.99 -4.16
C ALA A 61 6.00 1.55 -3.93
N VAL A 62 6.78 2.36 -3.21
CA VAL A 62 8.17 2.02 -2.84
C VAL A 62 8.22 0.82 -1.90
N SER A 63 7.35 0.77 -0.89
CA SER A 63 7.25 -0.38 0.02
C SER A 63 6.85 -1.67 -0.72
N LEU A 64 5.98 -1.57 -1.73
CA LEU A 64 5.59 -2.72 -2.57
C LEU A 64 6.74 -3.16 -3.48
N ASP A 65 7.51 -2.23 -4.04
CA ASP A 65 8.70 -2.55 -4.83
C ASP A 65 9.77 -3.25 -3.99
N LEU A 66 9.96 -2.82 -2.73
CA LEU A 66 10.83 -3.50 -1.76
C LEU A 66 10.34 -4.92 -1.43
N LEU A 67 9.04 -5.09 -1.17
CA LEU A 67 8.43 -6.39 -0.90
C LEU A 67 8.52 -7.35 -2.08
N ARG A 68 8.48 -6.86 -3.31
CA ARG A 68 8.65 -7.67 -4.53
C ARG A 68 10.09 -8.12 -4.80
N ARG A 69 11.07 -7.41 -4.23
CA ARG A 69 12.50 -7.69 -4.42
C ARG A 69 13.06 -8.64 -3.35
N LEU A 70 12.40 -8.73 -2.20
CA LEU A 70 12.66 -9.72 -1.15
C LEU A 70 12.15 -11.10 -1.58
#